data_AF-A0A072PGX1-F1
#
_entry.id   AF-A0A072PGX1-F1
#
_cell.length_a   1.000
_cell.length_b   1.000
_cell.length_c   1.000
_cell.angle_alpha   90.00
_cell.angle_beta   90.00
_cell.angle_gamma   90.00
#
_symmetry.space_group_name_H-M   'P 1'
#
loop_
_entity.id
_entity.type
_entity.pdbx_description
1 polymer ?
#
loop_
_entity_poly.entity_id
_entity_poly.type
_entity_poly.pdbx_seq_one_letter_code
_entity_poly.pdbx_strand_id
1 'polypeptide(L)'
;MLRHWNQGCIFVAFLVGVVSSHRRDVAARRGFTPQAIEEMKARSLHGRRVEAPEKRYYTNDTKGYFVESLPDIPQEFMTEMYSGVINLNKSDDNRGLFFVFQPRVGTPVDEITVWFNGGPGNEKNKL
;
A
#
# COMPACT_ATOMS: atom_id res chain seq x y z
N MET A 1 17.72 52.93 10.96
CA MET A 1 16.31 52.56 10.70
C MET A 1 16.11 51.22 9.98
N LEU A 2 17.15 50.41 9.73
CA LEU A 2 17.04 49.10 9.02
C LEU A 2 17.02 47.84 9.93
N ARG A 3 17.38 47.95 11.21
CA ARG A 3 17.58 46.78 12.11
C ARG A 3 16.27 46.16 12.61
N HIS A 4 15.22 46.97 12.76
CA HIS A 4 13.91 46.52 13.27
C HIS A 4 13.08 45.80 12.19
N TRP A 5 13.33 46.09 10.90
CA TRP A 5 12.64 45.44 9.79
C TRP A 5 13.04 43.97 9.64
N ASN A 6 14.33 43.66 9.81
CA ASN A 6 14.82 42.28 9.77
C ASN A 6 14.25 41.41 10.91
N GLN A 7 14.04 41.97 12.10
CA GLN A 7 13.44 41.23 13.22
C GLN A 7 11.95 40.93 12.98
N GLY A 8 11.21 41.87 12.37
CA GLY A 8 9.82 41.65 11.96
C GLY A 8 9.69 40.53 10.92
N CYS A 9 10.56 40.51 9.91
CA CYS A 9 10.56 39.47 8.88
C CYS A 9 10.84 38.07 9.46
N ILE A 10 11.74 37.94 10.43
CA ILE A 10 12.06 36.66 11.09
C ILE A 10 10.84 36.14 11.87
N PHE A 11 10.13 37.00 12.60
CA PHE A 11 8.93 36.61 13.33
C PHE A 11 7.80 36.14 12.39
N VAL A 12 7.60 36.84 11.28
CA VAL A 12 6.59 36.44 10.27
C VAL A 12 6.97 35.11 9.61
N ALA A 13 8.24 34.90 9.28
CA ALA A 13 8.71 33.62 8.73
C ALA A 13 8.51 32.46 9.73
N PHE A 14 8.73 32.69 11.03
CA PHE A 14 8.49 31.70 12.07
C PHE A 14 7.00 31.35 12.19
N LEU A 15 6.11 32.35 12.19
CA LEU A 15 4.67 32.14 12.26
C LEU A 15 4.13 31.39 11.03
N VAL A 16 4.61 31.74 9.83
CA VAL A 16 4.25 31.01 8.60
C VAL A 16 4.76 29.56 8.66
N GLY A 17 5.98 29.33 9.18
CA GLY A 17 6.52 27.99 9.36
C GLY A 17 5.68 27.10 10.28
N VAL A 18 5.22 27.63 11.42
CA VAL A 18 4.38 26.88 12.37
C VAL A 18 3.01 26.54 11.79
N VAL A 19 2.34 27.49 11.12
CA VAL A 19 1.03 27.25 10.50
C VAL A 19 1.11 26.29 9.31
N SER A 20 2.23 26.31 8.56
CA SER A 20 2.47 25.38 7.45
C SER A 20 2.65 23.93 7.90
N SER A 21 3.20 23.71 9.09
CA SER A 21 3.42 22.35 9.64
C SER A 21 2.13 21.66 10.05
N HIS A 22 1.09 22.41 10.47
CA HIS A 22 -0.20 21.83 10.83
C HIS A 22 -1.04 21.31 9.64
N ARG A 23 -0.67 21.63 8.39
CA ARG A 23 -1.41 21.20 7.19
C ARG A 23 -0.79 20.01 6.44
N ARG A 24 0.29 19.40 6.95
CA ARG A 24 0.96 18.26 6.30
C ARG A 24 0.43 16.88 6.70
N ASP A 25 -0.60 16.84 7.54
CA ASP A 25 -1.02 15.59 8.21
C ASP A 25 -2.13 14.82 7.47
N VAL A 26 -2.12 14.90 6.14
CA VAL A 26 -3.05 14.13 5.29
C VAL A 26 -2.50 12.72 5.02
N ALA A 27 -1.19 12.50 5.19
CA ALA A 27 -0.55 11.20 5.03
C ALA A 27 -0.74 10.28 6.25
N ALA A 28 -0.68 10.81 7.49
CA ALA A 28 -0.81 10.00 8.70
C ALA A 28 -2.23 9.43 8.92
N ARG A 29 -3.23 9.98 8.21
CA ARG A 29 -4.63 9.52 8.28
C ARG A 29 -4.99 8.44 7.25
N ARG A 30 -4.03 7.95 6.46
CA ARG A 30 -4.26 6.92 5.42
C ARG A 30 -3.70 5.54 5.79
N GLY A 31 -3.83 5.14 7.05
CA GLY A 31 -3.29 3.87 7.54
C GLY A 31 -4.19 3.16 8.56
N PHE A 32 -3.71 2.02 9.04
CA PHE A 32 -4.34 1.18 10.05
C PHE A 32 -4.19 1.80 11.46
N THR A 33 -4.82 2.97 11.69
CA THR A 33 -4.92 3.53 13.05
C THR A 33 -5.67 2.55 13.96
N PRO A 34 -5.46 2.57 15.28
CA PRO A 34 -6.20 1.69 16.19
C PRO A 34 -7.72 1.77 16.01
N GLN A 35 -8.25 2.98 15.76
CA GLN A 35 -9.67 3.21 15.45
C GLN A 35 -10.07 2.58 14.12
N ALA A 36 -9.26 2.74 13.06
CA ALA A 36 -9.52 2.12 11.76
C ALA A 36 -9.45 0.58 11.84
N ILE A 37 -8.53 0.02 12.62
CA ILE A 37 -8.46 -1.43 12.88
C ILE A 37 -9.73 -1.89 13.61
N GLU A 38 -10.18 -1.15 14.62
CA GLU A 38 -11.41 -1.48 15.36
C GLU A 38 -12.65 -1.41 14.46
N GLU A 39 -12.77 -0.38 13.61
CA GLU A 39 -13.83 -0.28 12.61
C GLU A 39 -13.76 -1.42 11.58
N MET A 40 -12.56 -1.76 11.09
CA MET A 40 -12.35 -2.90 10.19
C MET A 40 -12.71 -4.22 10.85
N LYS A 41 -12.37 -4.41 12.14
CA LYS A 41 -12.80 -5.57 12.94
C LYS A 41 -14.31 -5.57 13.10
N ALA A 42 -14.96 -4.46 13.42
CA ALA A 42 -16.41 -4.38 13.55
C ALA A 42 -17.15 -4.72 12.23
N ARG A 43 -16.59 -4.28 11.09
CA ARG A 43 -17.08 -4.64 9.75
C ARG A 43 -16.80 -6.11 9.40
N SER A 44 -15.61 -6.62 9.74
CA SER A 44 -15.21 -8.02 9.55
C SER A 44 -16.01 -8.99 10.42
N LEU A 45 -16.33 -8.60 11.66
CA LEU A 45 -17.14 -9.39 12.60
C LEU A 45 -18.59 -9.55 12.12
N HIS A 46 -19.13 -8.60 11.35
CA HIS A 46 -20.41 -8.77 10.66
C HIS A 46 -20.29 -9.66 9.40
N GLY A 47 -19.08 -9.84 8.88
CA GLY A 47 -18.78 -10.58 7.65
C GLY A 47 -18.00 -11.86 7.92
N ARG A 48 -18.67 -12.86 8.51
CA ARG A 48 -18.23 -14.28 8.58
C ARG A 48 -16.97 -14.48 9.44
N ARG A 49 -17.01 -15.49 10.33
CA ARG A 49 -15.79 -16.08 10.89
C ARG A 49 -15.01 -16.69 9.73
N VAL A 50 -14.13 -15.92 9.11
CA VAL A 50 -13.27 -16.39 8.02
C VAL A 50 -12.20 -17.24 8.71
N GLU A 51 -12.40 -18.56 8.73
CA GLU A 51 -11.27 -19.47 8.91
C GLU A 51 -10.18 -19.03 7.94
N ALA A 52 -8.93 -18.98 8.40
CA ALA A 52 -7.81 -18.50 7.59
C ALA A 52 -7.93 -19.15 6.21
N PRO A 53 -8.11 -18.37 5.12
CA PRO A 53 -8.41 -18.93 3.83
C PRO A 53 -7.29 -19.92 3.49
N GLU A 54 -7.66 -21.17 3.25
CA GLU A 54 -6.73 -22.17 2.78
C GLU A 54 -5.99 -21.58 1.58
N LYS A 55 -4.65 -21.54 1.66
CA LYS A 55 -3.81 -20.90 0.64
C LYS A 55 -3.82 -21.76 -0.62
N ARG A 56 -4.85 -21.59 -1.45
CA ARG A 56 -5.18 -22.45 -2.58
C ARG A 56 -4.07 -22.50 -3.62
N TYR A 57 -3.39 -21.37 -3.81
CA TYR A 57 -2.36 -21.22 -4.83
C TYR A 57 -0.96 -21.34 -4.22
N TYR A 58 -0.80 -21.69 -2.94
CA TYR A 58 0.51 -21.83 -2.31
C TYR A 58 1.09 -23.21 -2.61
N THR A 59 1.92 -23.26 -3.66
CA THR A 59 2.56 -24.45 -4.19
C THR A 59 4.07 -24.24 -4.24
N ASN A 60 4.84 -25.27 -4.57
CA ASN A 60 6.29 -25.13 -4.76
C ASN A 60 6.64 -24.11 -5.86
N ASP A 61 5.79 -23.99 -6.89
CA ASP A 61 6.04 -23.11 -8.04
C ASP A 61 5.75 -21.63 -7.73
N THR A 62 4.80 -21.37 -6.84
CA THR A 62 4.35 -20.01 -6.47
C THR A 62 4.98 -19.50 -5.19
N LYS A 63 5.59 -20.38 -4.39
CA LYS A 63 6.22 -20.06 -3.10
C LYS A 63 7.20 -18.89 -3.20
N GLY A 64 7.99 -18.82 -4.28
CA GLY A 64 8.97 -17.77 -4.50
C GLY A 64 8.37 -16.37 -4.66
N TYR A 65 7.08 -16.27 -4.94
CA TYR A 65 6.36 -15.01 -5.11
C TYR A 65 5.47 -14.67 -3.92
N PHE A 66 5.37 -15.55 -2.91
CA PHE A 66 4.42 -15.37 -1.80
C PHE A 66 4.79 -14.18 -0.92
N VAL A 67 3.81 -13.32 -0.64
CA VAL A 67 3.98 -12.15 0.24
C VAL A 67 3.67 -12.57 1.68
N GLU A 68 4.72 -12.68 2.50
CA GLU A 68 4.58 -13.09 3.90
C GLU A 68 3.95 -12.00 4.78
N SER A 69 4.33 -10.75 4.56
CA SER A 69 3.84 -9.58 5.29
C SER A 69 3.93 -8.32 4.44
N LEU A 70 3.14 -7.31 4.79
CA LEU A 70 3.21 -5.96 4.23
C LEU A 70 3.43 -4.95 5.36
N PRO A 71 4.26 -3.90 5.15
CA PRO A 71 4.44 -2.85 6.13
C PRO A 71 3.09 -2.24 6.54
N ASP A 72 2.91 -2.00 7.83
CA ASP A 72 1.73 -1.37 8.42
C ASP A 72 0.40 -2.13 8.24
N ILE A 73 0.41 -3.35 7.71
CA ILE A 73 -0.77 -4.22 7.60
C ILE A 73 -0.71 -5.29 8.69
N PRO A 74 -1.68 -5.34 9.61
CA PRO A 74 -1.74 -6.40 10.62
C PRO A 74 -1.91 -7.79 9.99
N GLN A 75 -1.21 -8.79 10.52
CA GLN A 75 -1.19 -10.14 9.96
C GLN A 75 -2.58 -10.78 9.91
N GLU A 76 -3.47 -10.45 10.85
CA GLU A 76 -4.84 -10.97 10.87
C GLU A 76 -5.71 -10.53 9.67
N PHE A 77 -5.31 -9.48 8.95
CA PHE A 77 -5.98 -9.00 7.74
C PHE A 77 -5.27 -9.43 6.46
N MET A 78 -4.11 -10.07 6.56
CA MET A 78 -3.39 -10.58 5.40
C MET A 78 -4.18 -11.73 4.78
N THR A 79 -4.33 -11.66 3.46
CA THR A 79 -4.88 -12.74 2.65
C THR A 79 -3.76 -13.31 1.78
N GLU A 80 -4.02 -14.46 1.14
CA GLU A 80 -3.08 -15.01 0.18
C GLU A 80 -2.74 -13.95 -0.89
N MET A 81 -1.45 -13.68 -1.11
CA MET A 81 -0.98 -12.67 -2.06
C MET A 81 0.37 -13.09 -2.61
N TYR A 82 0.59 -12.77 -3.89
CA TYR A 82 1.83 -13.02 -4.60
C TYR A 82 2.30 -11.77 -5.32
N SER A 83 3.60 -11.52 -5.35
CA SER A 83 4.19 -10.43 -6.13
C SER A 83 5.54 -10.83 -6.70
N GLY A 84 5.91 -10.21 -7.81
CA GLY A 84 7.17 -10.53 -8.47
C GLY A 84 7.34 -9.84 -9.81
N VAL A 85 8.33 -10.31 -10.57
CA VAL A 85 8.64 -9.82 -11.90
C VAL A 85 8.52 -10.96 -12.92
N ILE A 86 7.75 -10.73 -13.98
CA ILE A 86 7.64 -11.60 -15.14
C ILE A 86 8.61 -11.07 -16.20
N ASN A 87 9.64 -11.86 -16.52
CA ASN A 87 10.60 -11.50 -17.57
C ASN A 87 9.93 -11.58 -18.95
N LEU A 88 10.03 -10.49 -19.73
CA LEU A 88 9.45 -10.40 -21.07
C LEU A 88 10.24 -11.22 -22.10
N ASN A 89 11.52 -11.44 -21.82
CA ASN A 89 12.40 -12.29 -22.62
C ASN A 89 13.15 -13.24 -21.69
N LYS A 90 13.10 -14.55 -21.97
CA LYS A 90 13.82 -15.55 -21.17
C LYS A 90 15.34 -15.46 -21.33
N SER A 91 15.82 -14.81 -22.39
CA SER A 91 17.24 -14.64 -22.70
C SER A 91 17.79 -13.25 -22.33
N ASP A 92 16.94 -12.33 -21.86
CA ASP A 92 17.27 -10.93 -21.52
C ASP A 92 16.46 -10.53 -20.28
N ASP A 93 17.13 -10.52 -19.13
CA ASP A 93 16.55 -10.23 -17.80
C ASP A 93 16.39 -8.73 -17.54
N ASN A 94 16.82 -7.87 -18.46
CA ASN A 94 16.82 -6.43 -18.28
C ASN A 94 15.42 -5.80 -18.48
N ARG A 95 14.44 -6.59 -18.95
CA ARG A 95 13.06 -6.14 -19.19
C ARG A 95 12.06 -7.09 -18.54
N GLY A 96 11.42 -6.61 -17.47
CA GLY A 96 10.40 -7.35 -16.73
C GLY A 96 9.17 -6.51 -16.43
N LEU A 97 8.03 -7.19 -16.25
CA LEU A 97 6.79 -6.60 -15.75
C LEU A 97 6.61 -6.98 -14.29
N PHE A 98 6.50 -5.98 -13.42
CA PHE A 98 6.10 -6.21 -12.04
C PHE A 98 4.61 -6.60 -11.98
N PHE A 99 4.27 -7.55 -11.12
CA PHE A 99 2.89 -7.95 -10.89
C PHE A 99 2.59 -8.08 -9.39
N VAL A 100 1.31 -7.89 -9.07
CA VAL A 100 0.70 -8.26 -7.79
C VAL A 100 -0.54 -9.09 -8.11
N PHE A 101 -0.64 -10.27 -7.51
CA PHE A 101 -1.77 -11.17 -7.65
C PHE A 101 -2.38 -11.45 -6.28
N GLN A 102 -3.69 -11.20 -6.17
CA GLN A 102 -4.48 -11.49 -4.98
C GLN A 102 -5.66 -12.38 -5.41
N PRO A 103 -5.75 -13.64 -4.94
CA PRO A 103 -6.90 -14.49 -5.17
C PRO A 103 -8.18 -13.89 -4.60
N ARG A 104 -9.32 -14.29 -5.16
CA ARG A 104 -10.63 -13.93 -4.62
C ARG A 104 -10.77 -14.40 -3.17
N VAL A 105 -11.20 -13.51 -2.29
CA VAL A 105 -11.63 -13.86 -0.94
C VAL A 105 -13.04 -14.48 -1.01
N GLY A 106 -13.20 -15.69 -0.48
CA GLY A 106 -14.48 -16.40 -0.46
C GLY A 106 -14.56 -17.52 -1.51
N THR A 107 -15.76 -17.73 -2.07
CA THR A 107 -15.99 -18.84 -3.01
C THR A 107 -15.16 -18.65 -4.29
N PRO A 108 -14.31 -19.61 -4.66
CA PRO A 108 -13.51 -19.50 -5.87
C PRO A 108 -14.36 -19.49 -7.14
N VAL A 109 -13.84 -18.85 -8.18
CA VAL A 109 -14.42 -18.85 -9.54
C VAL A 109 -13.31 -19.08 -10.56
N ASP A 110 -13.67 -19.60 -11.72
CA ASP A 110 -12.74 -19.90 -12.82
C ASP A 110 -12.53 -18.66 -13.72
N GLU A 111 -12.23 -17.52 -13.10
CA GLU A 111 -12.00 -16.25 -13.79
C GLU A 111 -10.71 -15.59 -13.28
N ILE A 112 -9.91 -15.05 -14.20
CA ILE A 112 -8.78 -14.19 -13.90
C ILE A 112 -9.01 -12.80 -14.47
N THR A 113 -8.98 -11.80 -13.61
CA THR A 113 -9.03 -10.40 -14.01
C THR A 113 -7.61 -9.82 -14.02
N VAL A 114 -7.18 -9.32 -15.18
CA VAL A 114 -5.90 -8.61 -15.32
C VAL A 114 -6.18 -7.13 -15.45
N TRP A 115 -5.62 -6.34 -14.53
CA TRP A 115 -5.79 -4.89 -14.50
C TRP A 115 -4.50 -4.17 -14.93
N PHE A 116 -4.59 -3.34 -15.97
CA PHE A 116 -3.51 -2.46 -16.39
C PHE A 116 -3.88 -1.01 -16.10
N ASN A 117 -3.00 -0.30 -15.41
CA ASN A 117 -3.14 1.14 -15.26
C ASN A 117 -2.84 1.84 -16.59
N GLY A 118 -3.59 2.91 -16.90
CA GLY A 118 -3.40 3.70 -18.12
C GLY A 118 -2.40 4.86 -17.98
N GLY A 119 -2.12 5.51 -19.12
CA GLY A 119 -1.19 6.65 -19.26
C GLY A 119 0.28 6.23 -19.41
N PRO A 120 1.12 6.99 -20.15
CA PRO A 120 2.55 6.67 -20.25
C PRO A 120 3.28 7.02 -18.95
N GLY A 121 3.93 6.02 -18.31
CA GLY A 121 4.86 6.21 -17.20
C GLY A 121 4.24 6.36 -15.80
N ASN A 122 2.95 6.07 -15.60
CA ASN A 122 2.33 6.15 -14.28
C ASN A 122 2.39 4.83 -13.51
N GLU A 123 3.61 4.42 -13.14
CA GLU A 123 3.85 3.65 -11.92
C GLU A 123 4.99 4.36 -11.19
N LYS A 124 4.65 5.36 -10.38
CA LYS A 124 5.63 6.04 -9.52
C LYS A 124 5.76 5.29 -8.20
N ASN A 125 6.43 4.14 -8.23
CA ASN A 125 7.09 3.62 -7.04
C ASN A 125 8.31 4.53 -6.79
N LYS A 126 8.06 5.64 -6.11
CA LYS A 126 9.11 6.52 -5.59
C LYS A 126 9.64 5.83 -4.32
N LEU A 127 10.79 5.17 -4.45
CA LEU A 127 11.64 4.77 -3.32
C LEU A 127 12.00 5.98 -2.45
#